data_AF-A0A1I6SIM6-F1
#
_entry.id   AF-A0A1I6SIM6-F1
#
_cell.length_a   1.000
_cell.length_b   1.000
_cell.length_c   1.000
_cell.angle_alpha   90.00
_cell.angle_beta   90.00
_cell.angle_gamma   90.00
#
_symmetry.space_group_name_H-M   'P 1'
#
loop_
_entity.id
_entity.type
_entity.pdbx_description
1 polymer ?
#
loop_
_entity_poly.entity_id
_entity_poly.type
_entity_poly.pdbx_seq_one_letter_code
_entity_poly.pdbx_strand_id
1 'polypeptide(L)'
;MQFHEMVSKVNSKEDLIKLISALRSNLATHSEEWENSTLESYFEAMEAWMDDMDRYYINTNQKVPDKPTWKVFAEILYAAKIYE
;
A
#
# COMPACT_ATOMS: atom_id res chain seq x y z
N MET A 1 -2.35 9.06 11.69
CA MET A 1 -1.01 8.44 11.53
C MET A 1 -0.62 8.58 10.06
N GLN A 2 0.57 9.07 9.72
CA GLN A 2 0.93 9.26 8.31
C GLN A 2 1.43 7.92 7.72
N PHE A 3 0.54 7.12 7.13
CA PHE A 3 0.88 5.81 6.54
C PHE A 3 2.00 5.90 5.51
N HIS A 4 2.07 7.00 4.74
CA HIS A 4 3.14 7.26 3.78
C HIS A 4 4.55 7.18 4.40
N GLU A 5 4.73 7.69 5.63
CA GLU A 5 6.02 7.58 6.33
C GLU A 5 6.33 6.16 6.79
N MET A 6 5.31 5.36 7.11
CA MET A 6 5.51 3.96 7.49
C MET A 6 5.94 3.15 6.27
N VAL A 7 5.26 3.34 5.14
CA VAL A 7 5.56 2.67 3.86
C VAL A 7 7.00 2.92 3.43
N SER A 8 7.48 4.17 3.49
CA SER A 8 8.86 4.50 3.09
C SER A 8 9.93 3.88 4.00
N LYS A 9 9.58 3.47 5.22
CA LYS A 9 10.48 2.85 6.21
C LYS A 9 10.47 1.32 6.18
N VAL A 10 9.59 0.68 5.39
CA VAL A 10 9.52 -0.79 5.33
C VAL A 10 10.74 -1.35 4.60
N ASN A 11 11.64 -1.98 5.34
CA ASN A 11 12.84 -2.64 4.80
C ASN A 11 12.99 -4.10 5.25
N SER A 12 12.10 -4.57 6.13
CA SER A 12 12.10 -5.92 6.69
C SER A 12 10.69 -6.50 6.77
N LYS A 13 10.61 -7.81 7.00
CA LYS A 13 9.35 -8.50 7.28
C LYS A 13 8.68 -7.92 8.53
N GLU A 14 9.46 -7.60 9.55
CA GLU A 14 8.99 -7.04 10.82
C GLU A 14 8.35 -5.66 10.62
N ASP A 15 8.92 -4.84 9.74
CA ASP A 15 8.35 -3.53 9.40
C ASP A 15 7.04 -3.68 8.61
N LEU A 16 6.98 -4.63 7.68
CA LEU A 16 5.76 -4.92 6.94
C LEU A 16 4.63 -5.41 7.88
N ILE A 17 4.95 -6.28 8.84
CA ILE A 17 3.98 -6.73 9.86
C ILE A 17 3.43 -5.55 10.66
N LYS A 18 4.28 -4.58 11.04
CA LYS A 18 3.83 -3.37 11.75
C LYS A 18 2.90 -2.53 10.88
N LEU A 19 3.20 -2.36 9.60
CA LEU A 19 2.34 -1.65 8.65
C LEU A 19 0.97 -2.33 8.52
N ILE A 20 0.95 -3.66 8.30
CA ILE A 20 -0.29 -4.43 8.18
C ILE A 20 -1.14 -4.30 9.45
N SER A 21 -0.51 -4.37 10.63
CA SER A 21 -1.21 -4.19 11.90
C SER A 21 -1.82 -2.79 12.04
N ALA A 22 -1.09 -1.75 11.62
CA ALA A 22 -1.58 -0.37 11.64
C ALA A 22 -2.74 -0.17 10.66
N LEU A 23 -2.64 -0.69 9.42
CA LEU A 23 -3.70 -0.66 8.42
C LEU A 23 -4.97 -1.34 8.95
N ARG A 24 -4.85 -2.58 9.43
CA ARG A 24 -5.98 -3.32 10.00
C ARG A 24 -6.66 -2.59 11.17
N SER A 25 -5.87 -2.00 12.07
CA SER A 25 -6.40 -1.27 13.21
C SER A 25 -7.09 0.03 12.80
N ASN A 26 -6.56 0.72 11.78
CA ASN A 26 -7.18 1.93 11.24
C ASN A 26 -8.47 1.62 10.48
N LEU A 27 -8.51 0.58 9.64
CA LEU A 27 -9.74 0.15 8.97
C LEU A 27 -10.87 -0.14 9.96
N ALA A 28 -10.54 -0.79 11.09
CA ALA A 28 -11.53 -1.12 12.12
C ALA A 28 -12.09 0.08 12.90
N THR A 29 -11.40 1.23 12.88
CA THR A 29 -11.75 2.39 13.70
C THR A 29 -12.09 3.64 12.90
N HIS A 30 -11.68 3.69 11.63
CA HIS A 30 -11.78 4.84 10.72
C HIS A 30 -12.04 4.34 9.29
N SER A 31 -12.99 3.43 9.10
CA SER A 31 -13.31 2.85 7.78
C SER A 31 -13.75 3.89 6.76
N GLU A 32 -14.32 4.99 7.22
CA GLU A 32 -14.75 6.13 6.41
C GLU A 32 -13.60 6.93 5.78
N GLU A 33 -12.37 6.74 6.27
CA GLU A 33 -11.15 7.32 5.66
C GLU A 33 -10.55 6.45 4.55
N TRP A 34 -11.18 5.32 4.23
CA TRP A 34 -10.72 4.38 3.20
C TRP A 34 -11.57 4.52 1.96
N GLU A 35 -10.91 4.76 0.83
CA GLU A 35 -11.57 4.68 -0.48
C GLU A 35 -12.13 3.26 -0.68
N ASN A 36 -11.31 2.27 -0.32
CA ASN A 36 -11.64 0.85 -0.43
C ASN A 36 -11.79 0.17 0.92
N SER A 37 -12.91 0.42 1.59
CA SER A 37 -13.18 -0.10 2.94
C SER A 37 -13.71 -1.55 2.98
N THR A 38 -14.15 -2.11 1.84
CA THR A 38 -14.59 -3.51 1.73
C THR A 38 -13.47 -4.39 1.22
N LEU A 39 -13.52 -5.69 1.51
CA LEU A 39 -12.51 -6.63 1.02
C LEU A 39 -12.48 -6.72 -0.51
N GLU A 40 -13.66 -6.65 -1.15
CA GLU A 40 -13.80 -6.70 -2.60
C GLU A 40 -13.17 -5.47 -3.26
N SER A 41 -13.58 -4.27 -2.85
CA SER A 41 -13.00 -3.03 -3.40
C SER A 41 -11.51 -2.89 -3.09
N TYR A 42 -11.05 -3.40 -1.93
CA TYR A 42 -9.64 -3.38 -1.59
C TYR A 42 -8.81 -4.26 -2.53
N PHE A 43 -9.31 -5.45 -2.88
CA PHE A 43 -8.64 -6.32 -3.85
C PHE A 43 -8.69 -5.76 -5.28
N GLU A 44 -9.81 -5.16 -5.68
CA GLU A 44 -9.94 -4.48 -6.98
C GLU A 44 -8.90 -3.34 -7.09
N ALA A 45 -8.77 -2.50 -6.07
CA ALA A 45 -7.78 -1.43 -6.05
C ALA A 45 -6.32 -1.95 -5.99
N MET A 46 -6.06 -3.07 -5.29
CA MET A 46 -4.75 -3.74 -5.35
C MET A 46 -4.41 -4.17 -6.78
N GLU A 47 -5.35 -4.82 -7.47
CA GLU A 47 -5.18 -5.30 -8.84
C GLU A 47 -4.92 -4.13 -9.80
N ALA A 48 -5.81 -3.12 -9.78
CA ALA A 48 -5.71 -1.95 -10.66
C ALA A 48 -4.39 -1.19 -10.46
N TRP A 49 -3.97 -0.98 -9.20
CA TRP A 49 -2.72 -0.29 -8.94
C TRP A 49 -1.50 -1.13 -9.37
N MET A 50 -1.52 -2.45 -9.15
CA MET A 50 -0.42 -3.31 -9.57
C MET A 50 -0.25 -3.38 -11.10
N ASP A 51 -1.34 -3.29 -11.86
CA ASP A 51 -1.28 -3.22 -13.33
C ASP A 51 -0.61 -1.94 -13.83
N ASP A 52 -0.74 -0.83 -13.08
CA ASP A 52 -0.18 0.48 -13.45
C ASP A 52 1.07 0.90 -12.64
N MET A 53 1.56 0.06 -11.72
CA MET A 53 2.57 0.49 -10.74
C MET A 53 3.89 0.95 -11.38
N ASP A 54 4.24 0.41 -12.54
CA ASP A 54 5.44 0.81 -13.29
C ASP A 54 5.41 2.31 -13.61
N ARG A 55 4.23 2.86 -13.95
CA ARG A 55 4.06 4.30 -14.19
C ARG A 55 4.28 5.11 -12.92
N TYR A 56 3.83 4.61 -11.77
CA TYR A 56 4.10 5.27 -10.49
C TYR A 56 5.62 5.40 -10.23
N TYR A 57 6.40 4.34 -10.43
CA TYR A 57 7.86 4.42 -10.25
C TYR A 57 8.49 5.38 -11.26
N ILE A 58 8.12 5.29 -12.54
CA ILE A 58 8.64 6.17 -13.60
C ILE A 58 8.33 7.65 -13.29
N ASN A 59 7.07 7.96 -12.97
CA ASN A 59 6.61 9.33 -12.71
C ASN A 59 7.23 9.93 -11.44
N THR A 60 7.64 9.09 -10.49
CA THR A 60 8.32 9.50 -9.25
C THR A 60 9.85 9.45 -9.34
N ASN A 61 10.42 9.26 -10.54
CA ASN A 61 11.86 9.10 -10.78
C ASN A 61 12.50 7.97 -9.95
N GLN A 62 11.74 6.92 -9.67
CA GLN A 62 12.19 5.71 -9.01
C GLN A 62 12.46 4.61 -10.04
N LYS A 63 13.41 3.72 -9.74
CA LYS A 63 13.65 2.54 -10.56
C LYS A 63 12.49 1.56 -10.36
N VAL A 64 11.87 1.11 -11.45
CA VAL A 64 10.93 -0.02 -11.43
C VAL A 64 11.64 -1.25 -10.85
N PRO A 65 11.08 -1.89 -9.81
CA PRO A 65 11.74 -3.01 -9.14
C PRO A 65 11.70 -4.28 -9.98
N ASP A 66 12.87 -4.85 -10.29
CA ASP A 66 12.99 -6.12 -11.04
C ASP A 66 12.43 -7.33 -10.26
N LYS A 67 12.35 -7.21 -8.93
CA LYS A 67 11.75 -8.19 -8.02
C LYS A 67 10.99 -7.46 -6.92
N PRO A 68 9.84 -7.97 -6.46
CA PRO A 68 9.10 -7.35 -5.37
C PRO A 68 9.95 -7.37 -4.08
N THR A 69 10.02 -6.22 -3.42
CA THR A 69 10.64 -6.08 -2.10
C THR A 69 9.55 -5.93 -1.03
N TRP A 70 9.92 -5.98 0.25
CA TRP A 70 8.97 -5.67 1.32
C TRP A 70 8.39 -4.25 1.20
N LYS A 71 9.17 -3.30 0.67
CA LYS A 71 8.68 -1.94 0.37
C LYS A 71 7.62 -1.95 -0.73
N VAL A 72 7.83 -2.72 -1.81
CA VAL A 72 6.82 -2.85 -2.88
C VAL A 72 5.52 -3.41 -2.33
N PHE A 73 5.57 -4.44 -1.47
CA PHE A 73 4.38 -4.95 -0.79
C PHE A 73 3.70 -3.90 0.09
N ALA A 74 4.48 -3.07 0.79
CA ALA A 74 3.94 -1.97 1.58
C ALA A 74 3.25 -0.90 0.71
N GLU A 75 3.83 -0.58 -0.45
CA GLU A 75 3.27 0.36 -1.42
C GLU A 75 1.96 -0.18 -2.00
N ILE A 76 1.89 -1.47 -2.38
CA ILE A 76 0.66 -2.13 -2.84
C ILE A 76 -0.46 -2.03 -1.79
N LEU A 77 -0.16 -2.41 -0.54
CA LEU A 77 -1.15 -2.40 0.54
C LEU A 77 -1.64 -0.99 0.87
N TYR A 78 -0.75 0.00 0.78
CA TYR A 78 -1.12 1.39 1.03
C TYR A 78 -1.90 1.99 -0.14
N ALA A 79 -1.51 1.70 -1.39
CA ALA A 79 -2.22 2.13 -2.58
C ALA A 79 -3.66 1.63 -2.57
N ALA A 80 -3.87 0.35 -2.23
CA ALA A 80 -5.19 -0.23 -2.12
C ALA A 80 -6.12 0.48 -1.11
N LYS A 81 -5.58 1.20 -0.12
CA LYS A 81 -6.40 2.03 0.79
C LYS A 81 -6.93 3.31 0.13
N ILE A 82 -6.20 3.87 -0.84
CA ILE A 82 -6.36 5.26 -1.30
C ILE A 82 -6.62 5.41 -2.81
N TYR A 83 -6.44 4.35 -3.59
CA TYR A 83 -6.60 4.35 -5.04
C TYR A 83 -8.10 4.25 -5.38
N GLU A 84 -8.58 5.16 -6.24
CA GLU A 84 -9.98 5.22 -6.70
C GLU A 84 -10.33 4.14 -7.73
#